data_AF-A0A0Q8XJ34-F1
#
_entry.id   AF-A0A0Q8XJ34-F1
#
_cell.length_a   1.000
_cell.length_b   1.000
_cell.length_c   1.000
_cell.angle_alpha   90.00
_cell.angle_beta   90.00
_cell.angle_gamma   90.00
#
_symmetry.space_group_name_H-M   'P 1'
#
loop_
_entity.id
_entity.type
_entity.pdbx_description
1 polymer ?
#
loop_
_entity_poly.entity_id
_entity_poly.type
_entity_poly.pdbx_seq_one_letter_code
_entity_poly.pdbx_strand_id
1 'polypeptide(L)'
;MHAHYARLAINLVLSFVIMYFVMFAMIDGVSDFFNNINMFYMALMMVAPMAILMMLLMGSMYQNRRLNFALHAGFVALFLLAFAGIRTQAGVGDAQFLRSMIPHHSGAILMCREARITDPEIAALCRRIEESQRNEIDQMNRILARY
;
A
#
# COMPACT_ATOMS: atom_id res chain seq x y z
N MET A 1 30.04 7.38 12.66
CA MET A 1 29.52 7.23 11.27
C MET A 1 28.44 6.16 11.14
N HIS A 2 28.64 4.92 11.62
CA HIS A 2 27.63 3.83 11.48
C HIS A 2 26.28 4.10 12.16
N ALA A 3 26.28 4.86 13.26
CA ALA A 3 25.05 5.19 13.99
C ALA A 3 23.99 5.91 13.15
N HIS A 4 24.37 6.74 12.17
CA HIS A 4 23.41 7.45 11.31
C HIS A 4 22.74 6.51 10.31
N TYR A 5 23.48 5.57 9.72
CA TYR A 5 22.90 4.55 8.84
C TYR A 5 22.01 3.57 9.61
N ALA A 6 22.38 3.22 10.85
CA ALA A 6 21.52 2.41 11.71
C ALA A 6 20.19 3.12 12.03
N ARG A 7 20.23 4.42 12.34
CA ARG A 7 19.02 5.23 12.55
C ARG A 7 18.19 5.35 11.28
N LEU A 8 18.81 5.51 10.11
CA LEU A 8 18.11 5.46 8.83
C LEU A 8 17.38 4.12 8.66
N ALA A 9 18.06 2.99 8.86
CA ALA A 9 17.44 1.67 8.76
C ALA A 9 16.27 1.49 9.73
N ILE A 10 16.43 1.90 11.00
CA ILE A 10 15.36 1.86 11.99
C ILE A 10 14.17 2.72 11.54
N ASN A 11 14.44 3.95 11.10
CA ASN A 11 13.39 4.84 10.62
C ASN A 11 12.63 4.25 9.43
N LEU A 12 13.33 3.68 8.44
CA LEU A 12 12.69 3.06 7.28
C LEU A 12 11.84 1.85 7.65
N VAL A 13 12.30 1.01 8.58
CA VAL A 13 11.53 -0.15 9.07
C VAL A 13 10.27 0.31 9.81
N LEU A 14 10.39 1.29 10.71
CA LEU A 14 9.23 1.84 11.43
C LEU A 14 8.25 2.50 10.46
N SER A 15 8.74 3.32 9.53
CA SER A 15 7.92 3.95 8.50
C SER A 15 7.24 2.92 7.61
N PHE A 16 7.93 1.84 7.23
CA PHE A 16 7.33 0.74 6.47
C PHE A 16 6.14 0.14 7.21
N VAL A 17 6.32 -0.22 8.49
CA VAL A 17 5.26 -0.81 9.32
C VAL A 17 4.08 0.16 9.46
N ILE A 18 4.36 1.43 9.77
CA ILE A 18 3.32 2.45 9.94
C ILE A 18 2.56 2.66 8.63
N MET A 19 3.25 2.89 7.51
CA MET A 19 2.62 3.13 6.21
C MET A 19 1.80 1.93 5.77
N TYR A 20 2.32 0.71 5.98
CA TYR A 20 1.61 -0.53 5.66
C TYR A 20 0.24 -0.59 6.34
N PHE A 21 0.14 -0.24 7.63
CA PHE A 21 -1.15 -0.23 8.34
C PHE A 21 -2.00 0.99 8.01
N VAL A 22 -1.40 2.18 7.81
CA VAL A 22 -2.12 3.41 7.43
C VAL A 22 -2.83 3.25 6.09
N MET A 23 -2.32 2.42 5.17
CA MET A 23 -3.01 2.13 3.91
C MET A 23 -4.39 1.47 4.09
N PHE A 24 -4.65 0.82 5.23
CA PHE A 24 -5.95 0.27 5.57
C PHE A 24 -6.90 1.29 6.20
N ALA A 25 -6.49 2.54 6.40
CA ALA A 25 -7.34 3.58 6.98
C ALA A 25 -8.60 3.89 6.15
N MET A 26 -8.62 3.48 4.88
CA MET A 26 -9.78 3.65 4.01
C MET A 26 -10.73 2.45 3.97
N ILE A 27 -10.52 1.36 4.71
CA ILE A 27 -11.53 0.28 4.74
C ILE A 27 -12.80 0.76 5.48
N ASP A 28 -13.97 0.36 5.00
CA ASP A 28 -15.27 0.70 5.60
C ASP A 28 -15.47 0.03 6.97
N GLY A 29 -14.91 -1.18 7.16
CA GLY A 29 -15.04 -1.92 8.40
C GLY A 29 -13.88 -2.90 8.63
N VAL A 30 -13.68 -3.26 9.91
CA VAL A 30 -12.59 -4.17 10.32
C VAL A 30 -12.73 -5.57 9.72
N SER A 31 -13.95 -6.01 9.41
CA SER A 31 -14.22 -7.29 8.71
C SER A 31 -13.61 -7.36 7.32
N ASP A 32 -13.36 -6.20 6.70
CA ASP A 32 -12.87 -6.11 5.33
C ASP A 32 -11.33 -6.00 5.30
N PHE A 33 -10.68 -6.12 6.46
CA PHE A 33 -9.22 -6.14 6.58
C PHE A 33 -8.64 -7.48 6.11
N PHE A 34 -7.93 -7.45 4.99
CA PHE A 34 -7.17 -8.59 4.49
C PHE A 34 -5.76 -8.19 4.08
N ASN A 35 -4.77 -8.81 4.73
CA ASN A 35 -3.37 -8.70 4.31
C ASN A 35 -3.19 -9.37 2.94
N ASN A 36 -2.47 -8.70 2.04
CA ASN A 36 -2.12 -9.20 0.73
C ASN A 36 -0.74 -8.69 0.25
N ILE A 37 -0.18 -9.36 -0.75
CA ILE A 37 1.15 -9.07 -1.29
C ILE A 37 1.22 -7.72 -2.03
N ASN A 38 0.12 -7.27 -2.63
CA ASN A 38 0.06 -5.96 -3.29
C ASN A 38 0.29 -4.82 -2.27
N MET A 39 -0.26 -4.92 -1.06
CA MET A 39 0.01 -3.95 0.02
C MET A 39 1.50 -3.93 0.40
N PHE A 40 2.16 -5.09 0.42
CA PHE A 40 3.58 -5.18 0.70
C PHE A 40 4.41 -4.46 -0.38
N TYR A 41 4.13 -4.72 -1.67
CA TYR A 41 4.79 -4.01 -2.76
C TYR A 41 4.55 -2.50 -2.72
N MET A 42 3.32 -2.07 -2.44
CA MET A 42 2.97 -0.65 -2.33
C MET A 42 3.74 0.04 -1.20
N ALA A 43 3.86 -0.60 -0.03
CA ALA A 43 4.65 -0.07 1.08
C ALA A 43 6.14 0.08 0.70
N LEU A 44 6.71 -0.88 -0.02
CA LEU A 44 8.08 -0.77 -0.54
C LEU A 44 8.22 0.39 -1.55
N MET A 45 7.26 0.56 -2.45
CA MET A 45 7.26 1.66 -3.42
C MET A 45 7.17 3.04 -2.77
N MET A 46 6.57 3.16 -1.57
CA MET A 46 6.54 4.42 -0.83
C MET A 46 7.84 4.66 -0.05
N VAL A 47 8.37 3.64 0.61
CA VAL A 47 9.56 3.77 1.48
C VAL A 47 10.84 3.96 0.68
N ALA A 48 11.01 3.28 -0.46
CA ALA A 48 12.22 3.36 -1.27
C ALA A 48 12.55 4.79 -1.78
N PRO A 49 11.64 5.54 -2.41
CA PRO A 49 11.91 6.92 -2.83
C PRO A 49 12.09 7.85 -1.64
N MET A 50 11.36 7.64 -0.53
CA MET A 50 11.56 8.41 0.70
C MET A 50 12.99 8.22 1.25
N ALA A 51 13.51 6.99 1.25
CA ALA A 51 14.88 6.71 1.65
C ALA A 51 15.90 7.46 0.80
N ILE A 52 15.70 7.48 -0.53
CA ILE A 52 16.55 8.25 -1.46
C ILE A 52 16.49 9.74 -1.12
N LEU A 53 15.28 10.31 -0.97
CA LEU A 53 15.11 11.72 -0.64
C LEU A 53 15.77 12.08 0.69
N MET A 54 15.60 11.26 1.72
CA MET A 54 16.26 11.46 3.02
C MET A 54 17.78 11.50 2.89
N MET A 55 18.36 10.58 2.10
CA MET A 55 19.81 10.54 1.90
C MET A 55 20.33 11.73 1.09
N LEU A 56 19.57 12.21 0.10
CA LEU A 56 19.93 13.38 -0.71
C LEU A 56 19.83 14.69 0.09
N LEU A 57 18.72 14.90 0.81
CA LEU A 57 18.45 16.13 1.54
C LEU A 57 19.26 16.24 2.83
N MET A 58 19.61 15.11 3.45
CA MET A 58 20.42 15.05 4.67
C MET A 58 21.85 14.57 4.37
N GLY A 59 22.40 14.93 3.21
CA GLY A 59 23.69 14.43 2.72
C GLY A 59 24.88 14.68 3.67
N SER A 60 24.83 15.73 4.50
CA SER A 60 25.88 16.03 5.49
C SER A 60 26.03 14.95 6.57
N MET A 61 24.98 14.18 6.85
CA MET A 61 24.98 13.08 7.82
C MET A 61 25.60 11.79 7.27
N TYR A 62 25.59 11.62 5.95
CA TYR A 62 25.99 10.39 5.27
C TYR A 62 27.32 10.58 4.53
N GLN A 63 28.43 10.44 5.26
CA GLN A 63 29.76 10.79 4.73
C GLN A 63 30.40 9.70 3.83
N ASN A 64 29.89 8.47 3.83
CA ASN A 64 30.49 7.36 3.09
C ASN A 64 29.92 7.28 1.67
N ARG A 65 30.65 7.86 0.70
CA ARG A 65 30.22 7.92 -0.70
C ARG A 65 29.93 6.54 -1.33
N ARG A 66 30.72 5.52 -1.00
CA ARG A 66 30.53 4.16 -1.56
C ARG A 66 29.25 3.53 -1.03
N LEU A 67 29.04 3.61 0.29
CA LEU A 67 27.83 3.10 0.92
C LEU A 67 26.59 3.87 0.45
N ASN A 68 26.69 5.19 0.31
CA ASN A 68 25.59 6.00 -0.21
C ASN A 68 25.20 5.57 -1.61
N PHE A 69 26.18 5.43 -2.52
CA PHE A 69 25.92 4.97 -3.88
C PHE A 69 25.25 3.58 -3.89
N ALA A 70 25.78 2.64 -3.10
CA ALA A 70 25.20 1.29 -2.99
C ALA A 70 23.76 1.32 -2.45
N LEU A 71 23.47 2.15 -1.45
CA LEU A 71 22.11 2.31 -0.90
C LEU A 71 21.16 2.95 -1.91
N HIS A 72 21.57 4.01 -2.62
CA HIS A 72 20.74 4.62 -3.66
C HIS A 72 20.43 3.61 -4.78
N ALA A 73 21.44 2.89 -5.27
CA ALA A 73 21.24 1.84 -6.27
C ALA A 73 20.32 0.73 -5.75
N GLY A 74 20.50 0.31 -4.49
CA GLY A 74 19.65 -0.66 -3.82
C GLY A 74 18.19 -0.20 -3.71
N PHE A 75 17.93 1.04 -3.30
CA PHE A 75 16.57 1.59 -3.22
C PHE A 75 15.93 1.78 -4.59
N VAL A 76 16.68 2.18 -5.62
CA VAL A 76 16.18 2.24 -7.00
C VAL A 76 15.80 0.84 -7.49
N ALA A 77 16.66 -0.16 -7.26
CA ALA A 77 16.35 -1.54 -7.63
C ALA A 77 15.12 -2.06 -6.87
N LEU A 78 15.02 -1.81 -5.56
CA LEU A 78 13.87 -2.17 -4.74
C LEU A 78 12.58 -1.53 -5.26
N PHE A 79 12.62 -0.24 -5.61
CA PHE A 79 11.49 0.47 -6.21
C PHE A 79 11.06 -0.17 -7.52
N LEU A 80 12.00 -0.42 -8.43
CA LEU A 80 11.70 -1.01 -9.74
C LEU A 80 11.15 -2.45 -9.62
N LEU A 81 11.69 -3.25 -8.70
CA LEU A 81 11.21 -4.60 -8.43
C LEU A 81 9.81 -4.60 -7.81
N ALA A 82 9.54 -3.72 -6.83
CA ALA A 82 8.21 -3.58 -6.24
C ALA A 82 7.19 -3.06 -7.26
N PHE A 83 7.59 -2.08 -8.08
CA PHE A 83 6.79 -1.57 -9.20
C PHE A 83 6.48 -2.68 -10.21
N ALA A 84 7.48 -3.45 -10.62
CA ALA A 84 7.27 -4.60 -11.49
C ALA A 84 6.32 -5.61 -10.84
N GLY A 85 6.51 -5.94 -9.56
CA GLY A 85 5.65 -6.85 -8.80
C GLY A 85 4.18 -6.44 -8.84
N ILE A 86 3.88 -5.15 -8.64
CA ILE A 86 2.52 -4.61 -8.79
C ILE A 86 2.07 -4.68 -10.25
N ARG A 87 2.88 -4.24 -11.20
CA ARG A 87 2.47 -4.17 -12.62
C ARG A 87 2.24 -5.54 -13.26
N THR A 88 2.97 -6.55 -12.82
CA THR A 88 2.84 -7.93 -13.31
C THR A 88 1.99 -8.80 -12.39
N GLN A 89 1.49 -8.27 -11.27
CA GLN A 89 0.79 -9.03 -10.24
C GLN A 89 1.58 -10.27 -9.78
N ALA A 90 2.89 -10.10 -9.58
CA ALA A 90 3.77 -11.20 -9.18
C ALA A 90 3.33 -11.79 -7.83
N GLY A 91 3.20 -13.13 -7.76
CA GLY A 91 2.77 -13.80 -6.53
C GLY A 91 1.28 -13.62 -6.17
N VAL A 92 0.47 -13.02 -7.06
CA VAL A 92 -0.97 -12.86 -6.87
C VAL A 92 -1.71 -14.02 -7.54
N GLY A 93 -1.99 -15.08 -6.78
CA GLY A 93 -2.95 -16.12 -7.16
C GLY A 93 -4.37 -15.83 -6.64
N ASP A 94 -5.30 -16.75 -6.83
CA ASP A 94 -6.74 -16.59 -6.49
C ASP A 94 -6.99 -16.01 -5.09
N ALA A 95 -6.41 -16.62 -4.04
CA ALA A 95 -6.61 -16.15 -2.67
C ALA A 95 -6.01 -14.75 -2.43
N GLN A 96 -4.86 -14.43 -3.04
CA GLN A 96 -4.24 -13.11 -2.93
C GLN A 96 -5.03 -12.05 -3.70
N PHE A 97 -5.59 -12.41 -4.84
CA PHE A 97 -6.49 -11.54 -5.60
C PHE A 97 -7.69 -11.15 -4.73
N LEU A 98 -8.40 -12.13 -4.15
CA LEU A 98 -9.55 -11.88 -3.28
C LEU A 98 -9.18 -11.03 -2.05
N ARG A 99 -8.07 -11.38 -1.37
CA ARG A 99 -7.55 -10.61 -0.23
C ARG A 99 -7.12 -9.18 -0.57
N SER A 100 -6.80 -8.91 -1.84
CA SER A 100 -6.49 -7.54 -2.30
C SER A 100 -7.73 -6.76 -2.73
N MET A 101 -8.73 -7.44 -3.31
CA MET A 101 -9.94 -6.79 -3.81
C MET A 101 -10.96 -6.50 -2.72
N ILE A 102 -11.07 -7.32 -1.67
CA ILE A 102 -11.97 -7.03 -0.54
C ILE A 102 -11.71 -5.65 0.09
N PRO A 103 -10.49 -5.32 0.58
CA PRO A 103 -10.21 -4.00 1.14
C PRO A 103 -10.29 -2.88 0.10
N HIS A 104 -9.99 -3.16 -1.18
CA HIS A 104 -10.13 -2.18 -2.27
C HIS A 104 -11.59 -1.78 -2.48
N HIS A 105 -12.50 -2.76 -2.57
CA HIS A 105 -13.94 -2.53 -2.72
C HIS A 105 -14.51 -1.83 -1.49
N SER A 106 -14.06 -2.22 -0.29
CA SER A 106 -14.44 -1.60 0.98
C SER A 106 -14.14 -0.10 1.00
N GLY A 107 -13.00 0.33 0.42
CA GLY A 107 -12.67 1.75 0.33
C GLY A 107 -13.63 2.58 -0.53
N ALA A 108 -14.13 2.01 -1.62
CA ALA A 108 -15.14 2.68 -2.44
C ALA A 108 -16.46 2.90 -1.67
N ILE A 109 -16.84 1.94 -0.83
CA ILE A 109 -18.02 2.03 0.05
C ILE A 109 -17.85 3.16 1.06
N LEU A 110 -16.71 3.20 1.77
CA LEU A 110 -16.41 4.27 2.74
C LEU A 110 -16.51 5.65 2.08
N MET A 111 -15.87 5.82 0.91
CA MET A 111 -15.88 7.09 0.19
C MET A 111 -17.29 7.52 -0.21
N CYS A 112 -18.12 6.61 -0.71
CA CYS A 112 -19.50 6.91 -1.08
C CYS A 112 -20.36 7.31 0.12
N ARG A 113 -20.15 6.65 1.27
CA ARG A 113 -20.91 6.90 2.50
C ARG A 113 -20.55 8.22 3.17
N GLU A 114 -19.25 8.54 3.26
CA GLU A 114 -18.75 9.66 4.06
C GLU A 114 -18.57 10.96 3.25
N ALA A 115 -18.42 10.87 1.92
CA ALA A 115 -18.28 12.06 1.09
C ALA A 115 -19.59 12.86 1.03
N ARG A 116 -19.49 14.19 1.19
CA ARG A 116 -20.63 15.10 1.05
C ARG A 116 -20.94 15.37 -0.42
N ILE A 117 -21.63 14.44 -1.04
CA ILE A 117 -22.01 14.50 -2.46
C ILE A 117 -23.37 15.18 -2.59
N THR A 118 -23.43 16.28 -3.35
CA THR A 118 -24.64 17.08 -3.56
C THR A 118 -25.22 16.94 -4.96
N ASP A 119 -24.41 16.52 -5.93
CA ASP A 119 -24.87 16.27 -7.29
C ASP A 119 -25.80 15.03 -7.32
N PRO A 120 -27.03 15.13 -7.84
CA PRO A 120 -27.99 14.02 -7.83
C PRO A 120 -27.55 12.80 -8.63
N GLU A 121 -26.82 13.00 -9.74
CA GLU A 121 -26.32 11.92 -10.58
C GLU A 121 -25.22 11.16 -9.84
N ILE A 122 -24.28 11.87 -9.22
CA ILE A 122 -23.21 11.27 -8.42
C ILE A 122 -23.80 10.56 -7.18
N ALA A 123 -24.78 11.15 -6.48
CA ALA A 123 -25.42 10.51 -5.35
C ALA A 123 -26.14 9.20 -5.75
N ALA A 124 -26.77 9.18 -6.92
CA ALA A 124 -27.36 7.96 -7.47
C ALA A 124 -26.29 6.92 -7.86
N LEU A 125 -25.15 7.36 -8.38
CA LEU A 125 -24.00 6.50 -8.66
C LEU A 125 -23.44 5.88 -7.38
N CYS A 126 -23.23 6.67 -6.31
CA CYS A 126 -22.72 6.19 -5.04
C CYS A 126 -23.60 5.11 -4.41
N ARG A 127 -24.92 5.28 -4.42
CA ARG A 127 -25.85 4.22 -3.95
C ARG A 127 -25.65 2.89 -4.70
N ARG A 128 -25.46 2.95 -6.02
CA ARG A 128 -25.19 1.75 -6.83
C ARG A 128 -23.81 1.15 -6.55
N ILE A 129 -22.80 1.98 -6.35
CA ILE A 129 -21.44 1.55 -5.97
C ILE A 129 -21.50 0.82 -4.63
N GLU A 130 -22.13 1.40 -3.61
CA GLU A 130 -22.23 0.79 -2.28
C GLU A 130 -22.89 -0.59 -2.33
N GLU A 131 -24.04 -0.71 -3.00
CA GLU A 131 -24.77 -1.97 -3.12
C GLU A 131 -23.97 -3.03 -3.89
N SER A 132 -23.44 -2.68 -5.07
CA SER A 132 -22.68 -3.62 -5.90
C SER A 132 -21.40 -4.08 -5.22
N GLN A 133 -20.61 -3.16 -4.67
CA GLN A 133 -19.34 -3.46 -4.03
C GLN A 133 -19.53 -4.31 -2.77
N ARG A 134 -20.61 -4.10 -1.99
CA ARG A 134 -20.92 -4.96 -0.84
C ARG A 134 -21.27 -6.38 -1.28
N ASN A 135 -22.11 -6.53 -2.30
CA ASN A 135 -22.45 -7.85 -2.85
C ASN A 135 -21.21 -8.59 -3.38
N GLU A 136 -20.29 -7.87 -4.03
CA GLU A 136 -19.01 -8.41 -4.50
C GLU A 136 -18.11 -8.83 -3.33
N ILE A 137 -18.01 -8.04 -2.25
CA ILE A 137 -17.28 -8.43 -1.03
C ILE A 137 -17.84 -9.73 -0.45
N ASP A 138 -19.16 -9.87 -0.34
CA ASP A 138 -19.80 -11.09 0.17
C ASP A 138 -19.57 -12.31 -0.72
N GLN A 139 -19.54 -12.10 -2.04
CA GLN A 139 -19.14 -13.13 -2.99
C GLN A 139 -17.66 -13.52 -2.82
N MET A 140 -16.76 -12.55 -2.73
CA MET A 140 -15.33 -12.78 -2.56
C MET A 140 -15.03 -13.50 -1.25
N ASN A 141 -15.67 -13.13 -0.14
CA ASN A 141 -15.55 -13.82 1.15
C ASN A 141 -16.00 -15.29 1.05
N ARG A 142 -17.12 -15.56 0.38
CA ARG A 142 -17.60 -16.94 0.16
C ARG A 142 -16.66 -17.78 -0.70
N ILE A 143 -16.02 -17.17 -1.69
CA ILE A 143 -15.02 -17.84 -2.53
C ILE A 143 -13.73 -18.07 -1.73
N LEU A 144 -13.27 -17.06 -1.00
CA LEU A 144 -12.05 -17.10 -0.20
C LEU A 144 -12.12 -18.19 0.87
N ALA A 145 -13.29 -18.42 1.47
CA ALA A 145 -13.51 -19.49 2.45
C ALA A 145 -13.32 -20.91 1.88
N ARG A 146 -13.22 -21.07 0.55
CA ARG A 146 -12.91 -22.36 -0.11
C ARG A 146 -11.42 -22.61 -0.28
N TYR A 147 -10.58 -21.61 -0.01
CA TYR A 147 -9.12 -21.67 -0.07
C TYR A 147 -8.51 -21.69 1.33
#